data_AF-A0A528F9V9-F1
#
_entry.id   AF-A0A528F9V9-F1
#
_cell.length_a   1.000
_cell.length_b   1.000
_cell.length_c   1.000
_cell.angle_alpha   90.00
_cell.angle_beta   90.00
_cell.angle_gamma   90.00
#
_symmetry.space_group_name_H-M   'P 1'
#
loop_
_entity.id
_entity.type
_entity.pdbx_description
1 polymer ?
#
loop_
_entity_poly.entity_id
_entity_poly.type
_entity_poly.pdbx_seq_one_letter_code
_entity_poly.pdbx_strand_id
1 'polypeptide(L)' 'MNTTAASEKIGFIGLGLMGHGIAKNIVDKGYALTFLGRKNRAPAQDLLGRGAEEAATSRDVAVASDI' A
#
# COMPACT_ATOMS: atom_id res chain seq x y z
N MET A 1 -17.76 -9.30 17.35
CA MET A 1 -16.36 -8.95 17.00
C MET A 1 -16.44 -7.84 15.97
N ASN A 2 -15.60 -6.82 16.15
CA ASN A 2 -15.88 -5.40 15.87
C ASN A 2 -16.45 -5.07 14.48
N THR A 3 -17.48 -4.23 14.50
CA THR A 3 -18.15 -3.61 13.36
C THR A 3 -17.17 -2.74 12.58
N THR A 4 -16.78 -3.17 11.38
CA THR A 4 -15.86 -2.47 10.48
C THR A 4 -16.54 -1.20 9.97
N ALA A 5 -16.18 -0.04 10.53
CA ALA A 5 -16.22 1.19 9.72
C ALA A 5 -15.42 0.89 8.45
N ALA A 6 -15.99 1.16 7.28
CA ALA A 6 -15.46 0.76 5.97
C ALA A 6 -13.92 0.78 5.95
N SER A 7 -13.28 -0.37 5.72
CA SER A 7 -11.82 -0.47 5.67
C SER A 7 -11.28 0.48 4.59
N GLU A 8 -10.79 1.64 5.02
CA GLU A 8 -10.29 2.70 4.14
C GLU A 8 -9.23 2.11 3.19
N LYS A 9 -9.38 2.36 1.88
CA LYS A 9 -8.37 1.98 0.88
C LYS A 9 -7.28 3.04 0.87
N ILE A 10 -6.06 2.67 1.20
CA ILE A 10 -4.94 3.60 1.37
C ILE A 10 -4.04 3.58 0.14
N GLY A 11 -3.74 4.76 -0.40
CA GLY A 11 -2.78 4.96 -1.48
C GLY A 11 -1.41 5.33 -0.93
N PHE A 12 -0.34 4.71 -1.44
CA PHE A 12 1.00 5.02 -0.94
C PHE A 12 2.05 5.16 -2.06
N ILE A 13 2.66 6.34 -2.15
CA ILE A 13 3.72 6.64 -3.12
C ILE A 13 4.99 7.01 -2.36
N GLY A 14 6.01 6.15 -2.44
CA GLY A 14 7.34 6.41 -1.89
C GLY A 14 7.87 5.28 -1.01
N LEU A 15 8.37 4.21 -1.62
CA LEU A 15 8.89 3.04 -0.90
C LEU A 15 10.40 3.14 -0.56
N GLY A 16 10.83 4.28 -0.04
CA GLY A 16 12.18 4.43 0.52
C GLY A 16 12.33 3.70 1.86
N LEU A 17 13.47 3.89 2.56
CA LEU A 17 13.75 3.23 3.85
C LEU A 17 12.62 3.44 4.87
N MET A 18 12.17 4.68 5.04
CA MET A 18 11.06 5.02 5.95
C MET A 18 9.71 4.60 5.39
N GLY A 19 9.44 4.92 4.13
CA GLY A 19 8.13 4.69 3.52
C GLY A 19 7.76 3.21 3.42
N HIS A 20 8.74 2.33 3.23
CA HIS A 20 8.53 0.90 3.27
C HIS A 20 8.02 0.43 4.66
N GLY A 21 8.63 0.90 5.75
CA GLY A 21 8.20 0.55 7.11
C GLY A 21 6.77 1.03 7.41
N ILE A 22 6.39 2.20 6.90
CA ILE A 22 5.03 2.75 7.01
C ILE A 22 4.05 1.86 6.23
N ALA A 23 4.30 1.63 4.95
CA ALA A 23 3.46 0.79 4.09
C ALA A 23 3.28 -0.63 4.65
N LYS A 24 4.37 -1.23 5.12
CA LYS A 24 4.36 -2.54 5.78
C LYS A 24 3.42 -2.55 6.99
N ASN A 25 3.53 -1.57 7.88
CA ASN A 25 2.70 -1.51 9.08
C ASN A 25 1.21 -1.32 8.75
N ILE A 26 0.89 -0.60 7.68
CA ILE A 26 -0.49 -0.42 7.21
C ILE A 26 -1.08 -1.75 6.75
N VAL A 27 -0.36 -2.49 5.89
CA VAL A 27 -0.80 -3.79 5.36
C VAL A 27 -0.89 -4.83 6.48
N ASP A 28 0.12 -4.90 7.35
CA ASP A 28 0.17 -5.85 8.47
C ASP A 28 -1.00 -5.63 9.47
N LYS A 29 -1.59 -4.43 9.50
CA LYS A 29 -2.79 -4.12 10.29
C LYS A 29 -4.11 -4.39 9.57
N GLY A 30 -4.07 -4.90 8.35
CA GLY A 30 -5.25 -5.34 7.59
C GLY A 30 -5.93 -4.25 6.77
N TYR A 31 -5.28 -3.10 6.55
CA TYR A 31 -5.78 -2.09 5.61
C TYR A 31 -5.47 -2.48 4.17
N ALA A 32 -6.40 -2.22 3.26
CA ALA A 32 -6.15 -2.34 1.83
C ALA A 32 -5.16 -1.26 1.41
N LEU A 33 -4.01 -1.67 0.85
CA LEU A 33 -2.95 -0.77 0.42
C LEU A 33 -2.68 -0.95 -1.07
N THR A 34 -2.77 0.14 -1.82
CA THR A 34 -2.29 0.24 -3.21
C THR A 34 -1.07 1.16 -3.25
N PHE A 35 0.02 0.72 -3.89
CA PHE A 35 1.26 1.50 -3.96
C PHE A 35 1.80 1.65 -5.37
N LEU A 36 2.66 2.66 -5.58
CA LEU A 36 3.43 2.83 -6.82
C LEU A 36 4.87 2.33 -6.64
N GLY A 37 5.22 1.23 -7.31
CA GLY A 37 6.58 0.71 -7.31
C GLY A 37 7.56 1.58 -8.11
N ARG A 38 8.85 1.44 -7.79
CA ARG A 38 9.95 2.10 -8.53
C ARG A 38 11.01 1.09 -8.96
N LYS A 39 12.17 1.58 -9.44
CA LYS A 39 13.30 0.76 -9.89
C LYS A 39 13.80 -0.22 -8.83
N ASN A 40 13.81 0.17 -7.55
CA ASN A 40 14.14 -0.76 -6.47
C ASN A 40 12.94 -1.68 -6.21
N ARG A 41 13.08 -2.96 -6.55
CA ARG A 41 11.99 -3.94 -6.51
C ARG A 41 11.83 -4.65 -5.17
N ALA A 42 12.87 -4.68 -4.32
CA ALA A 42 12.81 -5.42 -3.05
C ALA A 42 11.68 -4.91 -2.12
N PRO A 43 11.48 -3.60 -1.89
CA PRO A 43 10.38 -3.11 -1.06
C PRO A 43 9.00 -3.40 -1.65
N ALA A 44 8.89 -3.37 -2.98
CA ALA A 44 7.63 -3.66 -3.68
C ALA A 44 7.27 -5.15 -3.55
N GLN A 45 8.24 -6.04 -3.76
CA GLN A 45 8.03 -7.48 -3.61
C GLN A 45 7.66 -7.89 -2.18
N ASP A 46 8.27 -7.28 -1.15
CA ASP A 46 7.87 -7.54 0.24
C ASP A 46 6.41 -7.11 0.50
N LEU A 47 5.99 -5.93 0.00
CA LEU A 47 4.61 -5.46 0.17
C LEU A 47 3.60 -6.33 -0.60
N LEU A 48 3.92 -6.76 -1.82
CA LEU A 48 3.11 -7.72 -2.57
C LEU A 48 2.94 -9.03 -1.80
N GLY A 49 4.03 -9.54 -1.18
CA GLY A 49 4.00 -10.73 -0.35
C GLY A 49 3.13 -10.61 0.92
N ARG A 50 2.83 -9.38 1.35
CA ARG A 50 1.95 -9.09 2.49
C ARG A 50 0.49 -8.86 2.09
N GLY A 51 0.19 -8.83 0.79
CA GLY A 51 -1.17 -8.61 0.27
C GLY A 51 -1.47 -7.16 -0.12
N ALA A 52 -0.46 -6.30 -0.26
CA ALA A 52 -0.64 -5.01 -0.93
C ALA A 52 -0.74 -5.18 -2.46
N GLU A 53 -1.29 -4.19 -3.13
CA GLU A 53 -1.39 -4.14 -4.59
C GLU A 53 -0.45 -3.09 -5.19
N GLU A 54 0.16 -3.40 -6.33
CA GLU A 54 0.99 -2.45 -7.07
C GLU A 54 0.20 -1.86 -8.25
N ALA A 55 0.20 -0.54 -8.34
CA ALA A 55 -0.38 0.22 -9.44
C ALA A 55 0.69 0.65 -10.46
N ALA A 56 0.28 0.82 -11.72
CA ALA A 56 1.17 1.19 -12.82
C ALA A 56 1.52 2.68 -12.84
N THR A 57 0.60 3.54 -12.39
CA THR A 57 0.79 4.99 -12.38
C THR A 57 0.31 5.62 -11.07
N SER A 58 0.76 6.86 -10.80
CA SER A 58 0.26 7.62 -9.64
C SER A 58 -1.24 7.93 -9.74
N ARG A 59 -1.78 8.05 -10.97
CA ARG A 59 -3.22 8.19 -11.20
C ARG A 59 -3.97 6.94 -10.74
N ASP A 60 -3.45 5.76 -11.07
CA ASP A 60 -4.10 4.50 -10.72
C ASP A 60 -4.11 4.28 -9.20
N VAL A 61 -3.05 4.69 -8.49
CA VAL A 61 -3.05 4.74 -7.02
C VAL A 61 -4.20 5.62 -6.52
N ALA A 62 -4.29 6.86 -7.00
CA ALA A 62 -5.33 7.79 -6.55
C ALA A 62 -6.76 7.32 -6.85
N VAL A 63 -6.98 6.58 -7.95
CA VAL A 63 -8.29 6.03 -8.31
C VAL A 63 -8.66 4.83 -7.42
N ALA A 64 -7.68 4.02 -7.03
CA ALA A 64 -7.92 2.84 -6.20
C ALA A 64 -8.12 3.17 -4.72
N SER A 65 -7.68 4.35 -4.26
CA SER A 65 -7.62 4.72 -2.85
C SER A 65 -8.69 5.74 -2.45
N ASP A 66 -9.12 5.69 -1.19
CA ASP A 66 -10.01 6.68 -0.58
C ASP A 66 -9.21 7.83 0.07
N ILE A 67 -7.95 7.54 0.44
CA ILE A 67 -6.97 8.47 1.05
C ILE A 67 -5.63 8.35 0.33
#